data_AF-A0A7X3UX17-F1
#
_entry.id   AF-A0A7X3UX17-F1
#
_cell.length_a   1.000
_cell.length_b   1.000
_cell.length_c   1.000
_cell.angle_alpha   90.00
_cell.angle_beta   90.00
_cell.angle_gamma   90.00
#
_symmetry.space_group_name_H-M   'P 1'
#
loop_
_entity.id
_entity.type
_entity.pdbx_description
1 polymer ?
#
loop_
_entity_poly.entity_id
_entity_poly.type
_entity_poly.pdbx_seq_one_letter_code
_entity_poly.pdbx_strand_id
1 'polypeptide(L)'
;MRIHTFVRLLLFAFVLVAFAGPPSPLSAQVTPADSAAVLLATAAAFEAEGERDVAEALYRHIVQQFPGTPAAESALARLDGRVTAGGETELRVWATTYGLWMGVAIPLALESEEPEAYGAGLLLGGPAGYLAAHQFVRSRPVSPGQARAISWGGTWGAIQGAGWALVLDLEDDRIEDRIWSMIAGGAIGTFGGVLASRSEITPGTATAATAGSLWGLWFGVAASVLADAGEDPTVAASMLTGNAGLVAGALAGSRLPLSRGRTRLISLAGVIGGFAGLGTALIAEVDDEQSAIALPLVGSIAGLIAGGVLTRGEDLEADPYETGASGLGQGALVNWSGGALSLSTPLPTPTWDLAARAHGQSGLAWKIPLLNARF
;
A
#
# COMPACT_ATOMS: atom_id res chain seq x y z
N MET A 1 -28.62 -30.24 0.32
CA MET A 1 -28.51 -30.55 1.78
C MET A 1 -27.15 -30.10 2.39
N ARG A 2 -26.54 -28.97 1.96
CA ARG A 2 -25.19 -28.55 2.44
C ARG A 2 -25.10 -27.13 3.06
N ILE A 3 -26.16 -26.31 2.96
CA ILE A 3 -26.15 -24.92 3.48
C ILE A 3 -26.24 -24.87 5.01
N HIS A 4 -26.91 -25.81 5.66
CA HIS A 4 -27.11 -25.79 7.12
C HIS A 4 -25.84 -26.11 7.94
N THR A 5 -24.86 -26.82 7.38
CA THR A 5 -23.61 -27.16 8.09
C THR A 5 -22.67 -25.96 8.14
N PHE A 6 -22.65 -25.12 7.09
CA PHE A 6 -21.80 -23.94 7.00
C PHE A 6 -22.24 -22.83 7.98
N VAL A 7 -23.55 -22.59 8.09
CA VAL A 7 -24.12 -21.59 9.02
C VAL A 7 -23.84 -21.93 10.49
N ARG A 8 -23.81 -23.22 10.85
CA ARG A 8 -23.55 -23.66 12.24
C ARG A 8 -22.09 -23.45 12.68
N LEU A 9 -21.13 -23.55 11.76
CA LEU A 9 -19.71 -23.30 12.05
C LEU A 9 -19.43 -21.80 12.25
N LEU A 10 -20.09 -20.94 11.48
CA LEU A 10 -19.98 -19.47 11.58
C LEU A 10 -20.56 -18.93 12.90
N LEU A 11 -21.68 -19.49 13.35
CA LEU A 11 -22.28 -19.15 14.65
C LEU A 11 -21.41 -19.57 15.84
N PHE A 12 -20.68 -20.69 15.74
CA PHE A 12 -19.82 -21.18 16.84
C PHE A 12 -18.58 -20.29 17.03
N ALA A 13 -18.01 -19.77 15.94
CA ALA A 13 -16.89 -18.82 16.01
C ALA A 13 -17.29 -17.48 16.63
N PHE A 14 -18.53 -17.03 16.41
CA PHE A 14 -19.03 -15.76 16.96
C PHE A 14 -19.26 -15.82 18.48
N VAL A 15 -19.66 -16.98 19.01
CA VAL A 15 -19.90 -17.17 20.46
C VAL A 15 -18.60 -17.20 21.27
N LEU A 16 -17.48 -17.66 20.69
CA LEU A 16 -16.18 -17.65 21.38
C LEU A 16 -15.59 -16.24 21.58
N VAL A 17 -15.98 -15.26 20.76
CA VAL A 17 -15.55 -13.86 20.91
C VAL A 17 -16.34 -13.13 22.01
N ALA A 18 -17.56 -13.59 22.33
CA ALA A 18 -18.44 -12.92 23.28
C ALA A 18 -18.11 -13.17 24.77
N PHE A 19 -17.20 -14.10 25.09
CA PHE A 19 -16.84 -14.44 26.48
C PHE A 19 -15.58 -13.74 27.02
N ALA A 20 -14.98 -12.81 26.27
CA ALA A 20 -13.93 -11.94 26.80
C ALA A 20 -14.57 -10.83 27.65
N GLY A 21 -14.59 -11.01 28.98
CA GLY A 21 -15.10 -10.01 29.93
C GLY A 21 -14.36 -8.66 29.82
N PRO A 22 -15.01 -7.54 30.19
CA PRO A 22 -14.42 -6.21 30.08
C PRO A 22 -13.20 -6.09 31.02
N PRO A 23 -12.06 -5.57 30.54
CA PRO A 23 -10.89 -5.35 31.40
C PRO A 23 -11.20 -4.28 32.44
N SER A 24 -10.79 -4.54 33.68
CA SER A 24 -10.87 -3.56 34.77
C SER A 24 -10.04 -2.32 34.45
N PRO A 25 -10.54 -1.09 34.72
CA PRO A 25 -9.80 0.14 34.45
C PRO A 25 -8.61 0.25 35.43
N LEU A 26 -7.41 0.03 34.91
CA LEU A 26 -6.17 0.37 35.60
C LEU A 26 -5.96 1.89 35.52
N SER A 27 -5.64 2.51 36.66
CA SER A 27 -5.26 3.92 36.74
C SER A 27 -4.09 4.17 35.78
N ALA A 28 -4.29 4.97 34.74
CA ALA A 28 -3.28 5.27 33.73
C ALA A 28 -2.09 5.99 34.39
N GLN A 29 -0.97 5.29 34.55
CA GLN A 29 0.29 5.93 34.91
C GLN A 29 0.78 6.69 33.68
N VAL A 30 0.92 8.02 33.80
CA VAL A 30 1.51 8.83 32.74
C VAL A 30 2.99 8.46 32.65
N THR A 31 3.35 7.76 31.58
CA THR A 31 4.73 7.37 31.34
C THR A 31 5.47 8.47 30.56
N PRO A 32 6.82 8.50 30.61
CA PRO A 32 7.61 9.36 29.73
C PRO A 32 7.30 9.16 28.24
N ALA A 33 6.94 7.94 27.84
CA ALA A 33 6.53 7.63 26.46
C ALA A 33 5.21 8.33 26.09
N ASP A 34 4.24 8.40 27.00
CA ASP A 34 2.97 9.10 26.77
C ASP A 34 3.19 10.61 26.59
N SER A 35 4.07 11.19 27.41
CA SER A 35 4.46 12.61 27.28
C SER A 35 5.13 12.89 25.94
N ALA A 36 6.05 12.01 25.52
CA ALA A 36 6.75 12.13 24.25
C ALA A 36 5.79 11.99 23.05
N ALA A 37 4.79 11.11 23.13
CA ALA A 37 3.78 10.93 22.09
C ALA A 37 2.90 12.17 21.92
N VAL A 38 2.48 12.82 23.02
CA VAL A 38 1.72 14.08 22.96
C VAL A 38 2.55 15.20 22.34
N LEU A 39 3.83 15.32 22.71
CA LEU A 39 4.73 16.32 22.11
C LEU A 39 4.96 16.05 20.62
N LEU A 40 5.09 14.79 20.20
CA LEU A 40 5.23 14.43 18.79
C LEU A 40 3.98 14.82 18.00
N ALA A 41 2.78 14.54 18.52
CA ALA A 41 1.53 14.95 17.89
C ALA A 41 1.42 16.48 17.78
N THR A 42 1.88 17.20 18.81
CA THR A 42 1.91 18.67 18.81
C THR A 42 2.90 19.21 17.78
N ALA A 43 4.10 18.62 17.68
CA ALA A 43 5.09 18.98 16.68
C ALA A 43 4.58 18.74 15.25
N ALA A 44 3.89 17.61 15.03
CA ALA A 44 3.27 17.30 13.75
C ALA A 44 2.17 18.31 13.37
N ALA A 45 1.37 18.77 14.34
CA ALA A 45 0.37 19.81 14.12
C ALA A 45 1.01 21.14 13.67
N PHE A 46 2.08 21.60 14.34
CA PHE A 46 2.83 22.78 13.90
C PHE A 46 3.44 22.60 12.50
N GLU A 47 3.96 21.41 12.19
CA GLU A 47 4.48 21.11 10.85
C GLU A 47 3.39 21.20 9.79
N ALA A 48 2.17 20.71 10.10
CA ALA A 48 1.01 20.78 9.21
C ALA A 48 0.50 22.22 9.00
N GLU A 49 0.64 23.09 9.99
CA GLU A 49 0.34 24.53 9.92
C GLU A 49 1.41 25.34 9.16
N GLY A 50 2.56 24.72 8.85
CA GLY A 50 3.67 25.37 8.17
C GLY A 50 4.69 26.02 9.11
N GLU A 51 4.48 25.92 10.43
CA GLU A 51 5.36 26.41 11.50
C GLU A 51 6.56 25.47 11.71
N ARG A 52 7.37 25.30 10.65
CA ARG A 52 8.45 24.30 10.61
C ARG A 52 9.50 24.49 11.69
N ASP A 53 9.86 25.74 12.00
CA ASP A 53 10.89 26.02 13.00
C ASP A 53 10.45 25.56 14.41
N VAL A 54 9.16 25.71 14.72
CA VAL A 54 8.56 25.28 15.99
C VAL A 54 8.48 23.75 16.05
N ALA A 55 7.99 23.13 14.97
CA ALA A 55 7.95 21.68 14.85
C ALA A 55 9.34 21.05 15.00
N GLU A 56 10.35 21.62 14.31
CA GLU A 56 11.73 21.16 14.37
C GLU A 56 12.31 21.29 15.78
N ALA A 57 12.05 22.41 16.46
CA ALA A 57 12.46 22.62 17.85
C ALA A 57 11.82 21.57 18.78
N LEU A 58 10.54 21.27 18.62
CA LEU A 58 9.85 20.23 19.38
C LEU A 58 10.40 18.84 19.06
N TYR A 59 10.66 18.50 17.80
CA TYR A 59 11.28 17.24 17.43
C TYR A 59 12.66 17.08 18.09
N ARG A 60 13.51 18.11 18.04
CA ARG A 60 14.82 18.10 18.74
C ARG A 60 14.65 17.94 20.24
N HIS A 61 13.66 18.61 20.83
CA HIS A 61 13.35 18.49 22.26
C HIS A 61 12.93 17.05 22.62
N ILE A 62 12.08 16.42 21.81
CA ILE A 62 11.65 15.03 22.03
C ILE A 62 12.84 14.09 21.97
N VAL A 63 13.70 14.22 20.96
CA VAL A 63 14.92 13.41 20.81
C VAL A 63 15.86 13.56 22.01
N GLN A 64 16.01 14.79 22.52
CA GLN A 64 16.92 15.09 23.63
C GLN A 64 16.38 14.63 24.99
N GLN A 65 15.08 14.86 25.27
CA GLN A 65 14.49 14.62 26.59
C GLN A 65 13.91 13.22 26.76
N PHE A 66 13.51 12.57 25.68
CA PHE A 66 12.88 11.25 25.71
C PHE A 66 13.65 10.23 24.85
N PRO A 67 14.98 10.10 25.00
CA PRO A 67 15.77 9.19 24.18
C PRO A 67 15.31 7.74 24.38
N GLY A 68 15.32 6.96 23.29
CA GLY A 68 14.89 5.56 23.30
C GLY A 68 13.38 5.35 23.36
N THR A 69 12.57 6.41 23.31
CA THR A 69 11.13 6.29 23.09
C THR A 69 10.80 6.20 21.59
N PRO A 70 9.70 5.52 21.18
CA PRO A 70 9.26 5.49 19.79
C PRO A 70 9.01 6.89 19.20
N ALA A 71 8.58 7.83 20.05
CA ALA A 71 8.36 9.21 19.66
C ALA A 71 9.67 9.95 19.34
N ALA A 72 10.75 9.70 20.08
CA ALA A 72 12.07 10.24 19.76
C ALA A 72 12.63 9.69 18.46
N GLU A 73 12.44 8.41 18.17
CA GLU A 73 12.84 7.83 16.87
C GLU A 73 12.07 8.45 15.70
N SER A 74 10.76 8.63 15.87
CA SER A 74 9.91 9.30 14.88
C SER A 74 10.32 10.77 14.65
N ALA A 75 10.60 11.49 15.75
CA ALA A 75 11.08 12.86 15.69
C ALA A 75 12.45 12.95 14.99
N LEU A 76 13.36 12.02 15.25
CA LEU A 76 14.65 11.94 14.58
C LEU A 76 14.48 11.68 13.07
N ALA A 77 13.57 10.79 12.69
CA ALA A 77 13.26 10.49 11.29
C ALA A 77 12.74 11.72 10.51
N ARG A 78 11.96 12.57 11.20
CA ARG A 78 11.46 13.85 10.67
C ARG A 78 12.58 14.88 10.53
N LEU A 79 13.45 15.00 11.54
CA LEU A 79 14.63 15.88 11.49
C LEU A 79 15.60 15.49 10.37
N ASP A 80 15.78 14.19 10.14
CA ASP A 80 16.62 13.66 9.05
C ASP A 80 15.98 13.81 7.65
N GLY A 81 14.71 14.25 7.57
CA GLY A 81 13.97 14.40 6.31
C GLY A 81 13.69 13.08 5.57
N ARG A 82 13.94 11.93 6.20
CA ARG A 82 13.83 10.61 5.54
C ARG A 82 12.39 10.16 5.32
N VAL A 83 11.48 10.56 6.22
CA VAL A 83 10.05 10.23 6.12
C VAL A 83 9.43 10.86 4.88
N THR A 84 9.75 12.13 4.59
CA THR A 84 9.27 12.84 3.40
C THR A 84 9.98 12.37 2.13
N ALA A 85 11.29 12.10 2.19
CA ALA A 85 12.05 11.63 1.03
C ALA A 85 11.46 10.35 0.38
N GLY A 86 10.92 9.43 1.18
CA GLY A 86 10.26 8.23 0.69
C GLY A 86 8.98 8.53 -0.12
N GLY A 87 8.12 9.41 0.39
CA GLY A 87 6.88 9.80 -0.28
C GLY A 87 7.13 10.61 -1.54
N GLU A 88 8.07 11.54 -1.52
CA GLU A 88 8.44 12.32 -2.70
C GLU A 88 9.00 11.44 -3.83
N THR A 89 9.84 10.46 -3.48
CA THR A 89 10.41 9.52 -4.45
C THR A 89 9.32 8.62 -5.02
N GLU A 90 8.45 8.06 -4.17
CA GLU A 90 7.30 7.25 -4.59
C GLU A 90 6.42 8.00 -5.59
N LEU A 91 6.07 9.26 -5.29
CA LEU A 91 5.21 10.06 -6.16
C LEU A 91 5.88 10.42 -7.49
N ARG A 92 7.16 10.80 -7.50
CA ARG A 92 7.90 11.11 -8.73
C ARG A 92 8.02 9.87 -9.63
N VAL A 93 8.34 8.70 -9.06
CA VAL A 93 8.41 7.44 -9.80
C VAL A 93 7.06 7.10 -10.41
N TRP A 94 6.00 7.08 -9.58
CA TRP A 94 4.65 6.78 -10.08
C TRP A 94 4.22 7.77 -11.17
N ALA A 95 4.39 9.08 -10.97
CA ALA A 95 3.95 10.08 -11.95
C ALA A 95 4.73 9.98 -13.26
N THR A 96 6.01 9.60 -13.22
CA THR A 96 6.80 9.33 -14.42
C THR A 96 6.26 8.12 -15.17
N THR A 97 6.00 7.01 -14.47
CA THR A 97 5.42 5.79 -15.06
C THR A 97 4.02 6.05 -15.61
N TYR A 98 3.18 6.77 -14.87
CA TYR A 98 1.84 7.14 -15.29
C TYR A 98 1.87 8.11 -16.48
N GLY A 99 2.82 9.04 -16.51
CA GLY A 99 3.08 9.91 -17.65
C GLY A 99 3.50 9.15 -18.91
N LEU A 100 4.35 8.13 -18.78
CA LEU A 100 4.69 7.23 -19.90
C LEU A 100 3.45 6.46 -20.40
N TRP A 101 2.63 5.96 -19.48
CA TRP A 101 1.36 5.32 -19.84
C TRP A 101 0.44 6.30 -20.59
N MET A 102 0.29 7.54 -20.11
CA MET A 102 -0.46 8.59 -20.81
C MET A 102 0.12 8.91 -22.20
N GLY A 103 1.44 8.84 -22.35
CA GLY A 103 2.14 8.99 -23.62
C GLY A 103 1.75 7.95 -24.67
N VAL A 104 1.27 6.77 -24.25
CA VAL A 104 0.73 5.74 -25.14
C VAL A 104 -0.80 5.84 -25.23
N ALA A 105 -1.46 6.04 -24.09
CA ALA A 105 -2.91 6.05 -23.98
C ALA A 105 -3.55 7.20 -24.75
N ILE A 106 -2.96 8.40 -24.76
CA ILE A 106 -3.53 9.55 -25.47
C ILE A 106 -3.52 9.32 -26.99
N PRO A 107 -2.38 8.98 -27.66
CA PRO A 107 -2.40 8.65 -29.08
C PRO A 107 -3.37 7.52 -29.42
N LEU A 108 -3.43 6.47 -28.58
CA LEU A 108 -4.33 5.35 -28.80
C LEU A 108 -5.81 5.77 -28.69
N ALA A 109 -6.16 6.60 -27.71
CA ALA A 109 -7.51 7.17 -27.57
C ALA A 109 -7.88 8.16 -28.69
N LEU A 110 -6.88 8.70 -29.38
CA LEU A 110 -7.04 9.56 -30.56
C LEU A 110 -7.00 8.76 -31.88
N GLU A 111 -7.05 7.43 -31.83
CA GLU A 111 -7.02 6.54 -33.00
C GLU A 111 -5.78 6.74 -33.87
N SER A 112 -4.66 7.11 -33.26
CA SER A 112 -3.42 7.30 -34.00
C SER A 112 -2.79 5.95 -34.33
N GLU A 113 -2.58 5.71 -35.62
CA GLU A 113 -1.80 4.58 -36.14
C GLU A 113 -0.33 4.95 -36.40
N GLU A 114 0.01 6.24 -36.28
CA GLU A 114 1.34 6.77 -36.61
C GLU A 114 2.35 6.50 -35.48
N PRO A 115 3.45 5.76 -35.73
CA PRO A 115 4.49 5.52 -34.73
C PRO A 115 5.08 6.81 -34.13
N GLU A 116 5.07 7.90 -34.89
CA GLU A 116 5.52 9.23 -34.49
C GLU A 116 4.70 9.78 -33.32
N ALA A 117 3.39 9.55 -33.29
CA ALA A 117 2.52 10.01 -32.21
C ALA A 117 2.85 9.30 -30.88
N TYR A 118 3.08 7.98 -30.92
CA TYR A 118 3.52 7.21 -29.76
C TYR A 118 4.95 7.59 -29.33
N GLY A 119 5.85 7.81 -30.28
CA GLY A 119 7.21 8.27 -30.02
C GLY A 119 7.22 9.63 -29.32
N ALA A 120 6.45 10.60 -29.83
CA ALA A 120 6.28 11.91 -29.22
C ALA A 120 5.63 11.80 -27.84
N GLY A 121 4.57 10.99 -27.72
CA GLY A 121 3.87 10.76 -26.45
C GLY A 121 4.78 10.17 -25.38
N LEU A 122 5.62 9.18 -25.70
CA LEU A 122 6.59 8.60 -24.76
C LEU A 122 7.71 9.59 -24.39
N LEU A 123 8.23 10.34 -25.37
CA LEU A 123 9.27 11.36 -25.14
C LEU A 123 8.79 12.49 -24.23
N LEU A 124 7.51 12.87 -24.32
CA LEU A 124 6.94 13.96 -23.53
C LEU A 124 6.31 13.48 -22.23
N GLY A 125 5.60 12.35 -22.25
CA GLY A 125 4.76 11.87 -21.15
C GLY A 125 5.53 11.58 -19.87
N GLY A 126 6.62 10.81 -19.95
CA GLY A 126 7.45 10.50 -18.79
C GLY A 126 8.05 11.74 -18.13
N PRO A 127 8.80 12.59 -18.89
CA PRO A 127 9.33 13.84 -18.36
C PRO A 127 8.26 14.80 -17.84
N ALA A 128 7.11 14.93 -18.51
CA ALA A 128 6.01 15.77 -18.04
C ALA A 128 5.46 15.27 -16.70
N GLY A 129 5.26 13.95 -16.54
CA GLY A 129 4.86 13.34 -15.29
C GLY A 129 5.86 13.57 -14.15
N TYR A 130 7.15 13.37 -14.42
CA TYR A 130 8.21 13.67 -13.46
C TYR A 130 8.21 15.14 -13.03
N LEU A 131 8.17 16.08 -13.98
CA LEU A 131 8.21 17.51 -13.71
C LEU A 131 6.98 17.98 -12.94
N ALA A 132 5.79 17.46 -13.28
CA ALA A 132 4.56 17.74 -12.55
C ALA A 132 4.67 17.30 -11.08
N ALA A 133 5.11 16.06 -10.83
CA ALA A 133 5.32 15.56 -9.48
C ALA A 133 6.43 16.32 -8.75
N HIS A 134 7.54 16.64 -9.42
CA HIS A 134 8.64 17.39 -8.86
C HIS A 134 8.20 18.80 -8.42
N GLN A 135 7.40 19.49 -9.23
CA GLN A 135 6.84 20.79 -8.87
C GLN A 135 5.85 20.68 -7.70
N PHE A 136 5.01 19.64 -7.71
CA PHE A 136 4.05 19.38 -6.63
C PHE A 136 4.73 19.14 -5.28
N VAL A 137 5.76 18.31 -5.22
CA VAL A 137 6.48 18.03 -3.96
C VAL A 137 7.34 19.21 -3.50
N ARG A 138 7.76 20.09 -4.41
CA ARG A 138 8.46 21.34 -4.02
C ARG A 138 7.54 22.34 -3.34
N SER A 139 6.27 22.40 -3.74
CA SER A 139 5.29 23.31 -3.12
C SER A 139 4.74 22.77 -1.80
N ARG A 140 4.75 21.45 -1.60
CA ARG A 140 4.26 20.81 -0.37
C ARG A 140 5.04 19.53 -0.07
N PRO A 141 5.58 19.35 1.15
CA PRO A 141 6.12 18.06 1.57
C PRO A 141 5.06 16.96 1.45
N VAL A 142 5.43 15.83 0.86
CA VAL A 142 4.51 14.70 0.66
C VAL A 142 5.00 13.52 1.49
N SER A 143 4.20 13.11 2.47
CA SER A 143 4.45 11.90 3.24
C SER A 143 4.20 10.63 2.41
N PRO A 144 4.73 9.46 2.81
CA PRO A 144 4.53 8.22 2.07
C PRO A 144 3.05 7.78 1.98
N GLY A 145 2.24 8.10 3.00
CA GLY A 145 0.80 7.82 2.96
C GLY A 145 0.06 8.74 1.98
N GLN A 146 0.42 10.02 1.92
CA GLN A 146 -0.12 10.98 0.95
C GLN A 146 0.30 10.63 -0.48
N ALA A 147 1.57 10.32 -0.71
CA ALA A 147 2.07 9.88 -2.02
C ALA A 147 1.30 8.66 -2.50
N ARG A 148 1.08 7.67 -1.63
CA ARG A 148 0.29 6.48 -1.92
C ARG A 148 -1.17 6.80 -2.20
N ALA A 149 -1.79 7.71 -1.44
CA ALA A 149 -3.18 8.11 -1.69
C ALA A 149 -3.36 8.76 -3.07
N ILE A 150 -2.41 9.62 -3.47
CA ILE A 150 -2.41 10.26 -4.80
C ILE A 150 -2.19 9.21 -5.90
N SER A 151 -1.14 8.40 -5.79
CA SER A 151 -0.78 7.42 -6.81
C SER A 151 -1.83 6.32 -6.96
N TRP A 152 -2.31 5.78 -5.84
CA TRP A 152 -3.38 4.79 -5.85
C TRP A 152 -4.70 5.40 -6.32
N GLY A 153 -5.00 6.66 -5.97
CA GLY A 153 -6.16 7.37 -6.51
C GLY A 153 -6.17 7.37 -8.03
N GLY A 154 -5.04 7.74 -8.66
CA GLY A 154 -4.92 7.72 -10.12
C GLY A 154 -5.04 6.33 -10.72
N THR A 155 -4.33 5.33 -10.17
CA THR A 155 -4.40 3.95 -10.66
C THR A 155 -5.80 3.35 -10.49
N TRP A 156 -6.41 3.52 -9.32
CA TRP A 156 -7.76 3.02 -9.04
C TRP A 156 -8.82 3.73 -9.89
N GLY A 157 -8.67 5.04 -10.09
CA GLY A 157 -9.52 5.81 -10.99
C GLY A 157 -9.47 5.28 -12.43
N ALA A 158 -8.29 4.94 -12.94
CA ALA A 158 -8.15 4.37 -14.28
C ALA A 158 -8.79 2.97 -14.37
N ILE A 159 -8.63 2.13 -13.34
CA ILE A 159 -9.31 0.83 -13.24
C ILE A 159 -10.84 1.01 -13.23
N GLN A 160 -11.36 1.95 -12.45
CA GLN A 160 -12.79 2.26 -12.41
C GLN A 160 -13.29 2.80 -13.76
N GLY A 161 -12.52 3.64 -14.44
CA GLY A 161 -12.83 4.09 -15.79
C GLY A 161 -13.00 2.93 -16.77
N ALA A 162 -12.03 2.00 -16.81
CA ALA A 162 -12.16 0.78 -17.61
C ALA A 162 -13.38 -0.07 -17.20
N GLY A 163 -13.57 -0.31 -15.90
CA GLY A 163 -14.66 -1.13 -15.40
C GLY A 163 -16.05 -0.54 -15.70
N TRP A 164 -16.22 0.76 -15.61
CA TRP A 164 -17.49 1.40 -15.96
C TRP A 164 -17.70 1.50 -17.48
N ALA A 165 -16.64 1.57 -18.28
CA ALA A 165 -16.77 1.47 -19.74
C ALA A 165 -17.31 0.10 -20.15
N LEU A 166 -16.81 -0.97 -19.54
CA LEU A 166 -17.32 -2.34 -19.71
C LEU A 166 -18.81 -2.43 -19.30
N VAL A 167 -19.15 -1.94 -18.11
CA VAL A 167 -20.53 -2.05 -17.57
C VAL A 167 -21.56 -1.25 -18.37
N LEU A 168 -21.14 -0.10 -18.92
CA LEU A 168 -22.01 0.78 -19.71
C LEU A 168 -21.99 0.45 -21.20
N ASP A 169 -21.28 -0.61 -21.58
CA ASP A 169 -21.11 -1.04 -22.96
C ASP A 169 -20.66 0.11 -23.87
N LEU A 170 -19.72 0.93 -23.38
CA LEU A 170 -19.11 2.00 -24.17
C LEU A 170 -18.15 1.47 -25.25
N GLU A 171 -18.09 0.16 -25.41
CA GLU A 171 -17.04 -0.56 -26.14
C GLU A 171 -17.57 -1.25 -27.38
N ASP A 172 -18.87 -1.15 -27.62
CA ASP A 172 -19.60 -1.92 -28.63
C ASP A 172 -19.10 -1.68 -30.07
N ASP A 173 -18.01 -0.92 -30.28
CA ASP A 173 -17.06 -1.11 -31.39
C ASP A 173 -15.65 -0.47 -31.20
N ARG A 174 -15.33 0.22 -30.09
CA ARG A 174 -14.19 1.16 -30.03
C ARG A 174 -13.35 1.06 -28.75
N ILE A 175 -12.13 0.51 -28.87
CA ILE A 175 -11.13 0.44 -27.79
C ILE A 175 -10.79 1.83 -27.22
N GLU A 176 -10.97 2.87 -28.02
CA GLU A 176 -10.62 4.25 -27.71
C GLU A 176 -11.53 4.86 -26.66
N ASP A 177 -12.82 4.50 -26.65
CA ASP A 177 -13.78 4.95 -25.64
C ASP A 177 -13.44 4.37 -24.26
N ARG A 178 -13.01 3.10 -24.20
CA ARG A 178 -12.47 2.49 -22.98
C ARG A 178 -11.25 3.25 -22.47
N ILE A 179 -10.32 3.60 -23.37
CA ILE A 179 -9.09 4.31 -22.99
C ILE A 179 -9.41 5.74 -22.53
N TRP A 180 -10.32 6.44 -23.19
CA TRP A 180 -10.81 7.74 -22.72
C TRP A 180 -11.43 7.64 -21.33
N SER A 181 -12.22 6.61 -21.07
CA SER A 181 -12.77 6.37 -19.74
C SER A 181 -11.67 6.10 -18.70
N MET A 182 -10.63 5.33 -19.05
CA MET A 182 -9.45 5.13 -18.17
C MET A 182 -8.71 6.43 -17.89
N ILE A 183 -8.48 7.27 -18.90
CA ILE A 183 -7.83 8.58 -18.77
C ILE A 183 -8.66 9.48 -17.84
N ALA A 184 -9.96 9.59 -18.10
CA ALA A 184 -10.87 10.42 -17.32
C ALA A 184 -10.96 9.92 -15.87
N GLY A 185 -11.17 8.62 -15.68
CA GLY A 185 -11.21 7.97 -14.37
C GLY A 185 -9.90 8.18 -13.60
N GLY A 186 -8.75 7.99 -14.24
CA GLY A 186 -7.45 8.19 -13.62
C GLY A 186 -7.15 9.65 -13.26
N ALA A 187 -7.60 10.62 -14.06
CA ALA A 187 -7.53 12.03 -13.73
C ALA A 187 -8.41 12.38 -12.51
N ILE A 188 -9.67 11.92 -12.51
CA ILE A 188 -10.61 12.10 -11.39
C ILE A 188 -10.05 11.45 -10.11
N GLY A 189 -9.53 10.23 -10.23
CA GLY A 189 -8.95 9.49 -9.12
C GLY A 189 -7.69 10.15 -8.56
N THR A 190 -6.80 10.65 -9.42
CA THR A 190 -5.60 11.41 -9.00
C THR A 190 -6.02 12.66 -8.23
N PHE A 191 -7.01 13.40 -8.74
CA PHE A 191 -7.55 14.58 -8.06
C PHE A 191 -8.18 14.22 -6.72
N GLY A 192 -8.95 13.13 -6.64
CA GLY A 192 -9.48 12.59 -5.40
C GLY A 192 -8.39 12.23 -4.38
N GLY A 193 -7.30 11.61 -4.83
CA GLY A 193 -6.13 11.33 -4.01
C GLY A 193 -5.44 12.61 -3.51
N VAL A 194 -5.31 13.63 -4.35
CA VAL A 194 -4.80 14.96 -3.96
C VAL A 194 -5.70 15.60 -2.91
N LEU A 195 -7.03 15.54 -3.04
CA LEU A 195 -7.96 16.04 -2.03
C LEU A 195 -7.83 15.26 -0.71
N ALA A 196 -7.79 13.93 -0.77
CA ALA A 196 -7.62 13.08 0.41
C ALA A 196 -6.30 13.39 1.13
N SER A 197 -5.20 13.59 0.39
CA SER A 197 -3.89 13.94 0.93
C SER A 197 -3.83 15.30 1.64
N ARG A 198 -4.90 16.10 1.59
CA ARG A 198 -5.01 17.30 2.44
C ARG A 198 -5.10 16.94 3.92
N SER A 199 -5.64 15.76 4.25
CA SER A 199 -5.61 15.18 5.58
C SER A 199 -4.33 14.39 5.84
N GLU A 200 -4.01 14.17 7.11
CA GLU A 200 -2.95 13.25 7.49
C GLU A 200 -3.37 11.82 7.18
N ILE A 201 -2.68 11.20 6.22
CA ILE A 201 -2.89 9.80 5.85
C ILE A 201 -1.65 9.02 6.26
N THR A 202 -1.80 8.11 7.20
CA THR A 202 -0.70 7.23 7.60
C THR A 202 -0.37 6.23 6.47
N PRO A 203 0.89 5.80 6.33
CA PRO A 203 1.27 4.77 5.36
C PRO A 203 0.45 3.48 5.48
N GLY A 204 0.12 3.10 6.72
CA GLY A 204 -0.78 1.99 7.04
C GLY A 204 -2.19 2.18 6.51
N THR A 205 -2.82 3.34 6.79
CA THR A 205 -4.16 3.67 6.28
C THR A 205 -4.23 3.63 4.76
N ALA A 206 -3.27 4.27 4.08
CA ALA A 206 -3.21 4.24 2.62
C ALA A 206 -3.06 2.82 2.07
N THR A 207 -2.21 2.00 2.71
CA THR A 207 -2.01 0.60 2.30
C THR A 207 -3.26 -0.24 2.56
N ALA A 208 -3.98 0.00 3.66
CA ALA A 208 -5.22 -0.69 3.99
C ALA A 208 -6.34 -0.32 3.01
N ALA A 209 -6.44 0.95 2.60
CA ALA A 209 -7.36 1.38 1.55
C ALA A 209 -7.06 0.69 0.21
N THR A 210 -5.78 0.64 -0.21
CA THR A 210 -5.36 -0.06 -1.43
C THR A 210 -5.69 -1.56 -1.37
N ALA A 211 -5.31 -2.24 -0.29
CA ALA A 211 -5.61 -3.65 -0.10
C ALA A 211 -7.13 -3.88 -0.09
N GLY A 212 -7.87 -3.04 0.64
CA GLY A 212 -9.32 -3.06 0.70
C GLY A 212 -9.97 -2.95 -0.67
N SER A 213 -9.51 -2.05 -1.55
CA SER A 213 -10.05 -1.94 -2.90
C SER A 213 -9.83 -3.19 -3.76
N LEU A 214 -8.65 -3.81 -3.67
CA LEU A 214 -8.34 -5.03 -4.43
C LEU A 214 -9.11 -6.24 -3.91
N TRP A 215 -9.20 -6.41 -2.60
CA TRP A 215 -10.02 -7.46 -1.98
C TRP A 215 -11.50 -7.25 -2.23
N GLY A 216 -11.97 -6.01 -2.20
CA GLY A 216 -13.33 -5.63 -2.58
C GLY A 216 -13.64 -6.07 -4.00
N LEU A 217 -12.77 -5.77 -4.96
CA LEU A 217 -12.91 -6.20 -6.35
C LEU A 217 -13.00 -7.73 -6.45
N TRP A 218 -12.04 -8.44 -5.86
CA TRP A 218 -12.03 -9.91 -5.84
C TRP A 218 -13.32 -10.50 -5.26
N PHE A 219 -13.80 -9.98 -4.13
CA PHE A 219 -15.03 -10.47 -3.50
C PHE A 219 -16.28 -10.14 -4.31
N GLY A 220 -16.30 -9.05 -5.07
CA GLY A 220 -17.39 -8.74 -5.99
C GLY A 220 -17.46 -9.73 -7.14
N VAL A 221 -16.32 -10.05 -7.75
CA VAL A 221 -16.22 -11.09 -8.79
C VAL A 221 -16.69 -12.43 -8.23
N ALA A 222 -16.11 -12.86 -7.10
CA ALA A 222 -16.43 -14.15 -6.52
C ALA A 222 -17.91 -14.26 -6.09
N ALA A 223 -18.47 -13.21 -5.48
CA ALA A 223 -19.89 -13.20 -5.09
C ALA A 223 -20.82 -13.25 -6.30
N SER A 224 -20.46 -12.60 -7.41
CA SER A 224 -21.28 -12.56 -8.63
C SER A 224 -21.29 -13.91 -9.34
N VAL A 225 -20.13 -14.57 -9.46
CA VAL A 225 -20.06 -15.93 -10.04
C VAL A 225 -20.80 -16.93 -9.16
N LEU A 226 -20.70 -16.84 -7.83
CA LEU A 226 -21.48 -17.68 -6.91
C LEU A 226 -22.98 -17.43 -6.99
N ALA A 227 -23.40 -16.25 -7.41
CA ALA A 227 -24.79 -15.88 -7.65
C ALA A 227 -25.26 -16.21 -9.08
N ASP A 228 -24.41 -16.82 -9.91
CA ASP A 228 -24.68 -17.10 -11.33
C ASP A 228 -25.06 -15.83 -12.10
N ALA A 229 -24.40 -14.72 -11.78
CA ALA A 229 -24.60 -13.46 -12.45
C ALA A 229 -23.84 -13.43 -13.78
N GLY A 230 -24.41 -12.77 -14.80
CA GLY A 230 -23.73 -12.56 -16.08
C GLY A 230 -22.48 -11.68 -15.97
N GLU A 231 -21.82 -11.45 -17.10
CA GLU A 231 -20.55 -10.70 -17.19
C GLU A 231 -20.71 -9.24 -16.72
N ASP A 232 -21.63 -8.45 -17.29
CA ASP A 232 -21.78 -7.04 -16.92
C ASP A 232 -22.16 -6.86 -15.44
N PRO A 233 -23.12 -7.62 -14.87
CA PRO A 233 -23.38 -7.61 -13.43
C PRO A 233 -22.15 -7.97 -12.59
N THR A 234 -21.30 -8.88 -13.08
CA THR A 234 -20.06 -9.28 -12.39
C THR A 234 -19.05 -8.15 -12.37
N VAL A 235 -18.83 -7.47 -13.51
CA VAL A 235 -17.94 -6.30 -13.57
C VAL A 235 -18.50 -5.18 -12.69
N ALA A 236 -19.80 -4.87 -12.79
CA ALA A 236 -20.45 -3.83 -11.99
C ALA A 236 -20.32 -4.10 -10.48
N ALA A 237 -20.60 -5.34 -10.07
CA ALA A 237 -20.43 -5.76 -8.68
C ALA A 237 -18.99 -5.60 -8.23
N SER A 238 -18.00 -6.02 -9.03
CA SER A 238 -16.58 -5.88 -8.71
C SER A 238 -16.14 -4.42 -8.54
N MET A 239 -16.66 -3.50 -9.36
CA MET A 239 -16.37 -2.07 -9.26
C MET A 239 -16.97 -1.47 -7.98
N LEU A 240 -18.23 -1.81 -7.68
CA LEU A 240 -18.93 -1.35 -6.49
C LEU A 240 -18.30 -1.88 -5.20
N THR A 241 -18.03 -3.18 -5.14
CA THR A 241 -17.40 -3.80 -3.96
C THR A 241 -15.94 -3.38 -3.82
N GLY A 242 -15.24 -3.09 -4.91
CA GLY A 242 -13.92 -2.46 -4.89
C GLY A 242 -13.95 -1.09 -4.19
N ASN A 243 -14.93 -0.23 -4.51
CA ASN A 243 -15.10 1.05 -3.82
C ASN A 243 -15.50 0.88 -2.35
N ALA A 244 -16.41 -0.06 -2.06
CA ALA A 244 -16.78 -0.39 -0.68
C ALA A 244 -15.58 -0.89 0.12
N GLY A 245 -14.73 -1.73 -0.49
CA GLY A 245 -13.49 -2.24 0.06
C GLY A 245 -12.46 -1.14 0.30
N LEU A 246 -12.34 -0.16 -0.63
CA LEU A 246 -11.48 1.01 -0.46
C LEU A 246 -11.87 1.78 0.82
N VAL A 247 -13.15 2.10 0.94
CA VAL A 247 -13.70 2.86 2.09
C VAL A 247 -13.54 2.05 3.37
N ALA A 248 -13.88 0.76 3.35
CA ALA A 248 -13.71 -0.13 4.50
C ALA A 248 -12.24 -0.23 4.94
N GLY A 249 -11.32 -0.33 3.98
CA GLY A 249 -9.88 -0.35 4.24
C GLY A 249 -9.36 0.96 4.84
N ALA A 250 -9.82 2.11 4.32
CA ALA A 250 -9.47 3.41 4.88
C ALA A 250 -10.03 3.60 6.31
N LEU A 251 -11.27 3.19 6.56
CA LEU A 251 -11.90 3.25 7.88
C LEU A 251 -11.23 2.28 8.87
N ALA A 252 -10.88 1.08 8.42
CA ALA A 252 -10.15 0.12 9.24
C ALA A 252 -8.74 0.63 9.58
N GLY A 253 -8.00 1.14 8.60
CA GLY A 253 -6.64 1.65 8.80
C GLY A 253 -6.55 2.93 9.63
N SER A 254 -7.62 3.75 9.66
CA SER A 254 -7.69 4.93 10.53
C SER A 254 -8.11 4.61 11.96
N ARG A 255 -8.82 3.51 12.19
CA ARG A 255 -9.27 3.08 13.53
C ARG A 255 -8.35 2.07 14.19
N LEU A 256 -7.68 1.26 13.38
CA LEU A 256 -6.74 0.24 13.82
C LEU A 256 -5.32 0.77 13.55
N PRO A 257 -4.38 0.67 14.50
CA PRO A 257 -3.00 1.13 14.32
C PRO A 257 -2.23 0.16 13.42
N LEU A 258 -2.69 -0.05 12.19
CA LEU A 258 -2.08 -0.96 11.23
C LEU A 258 -0.84 -0.31 10.64
N SER A 259 0.32 -0.98 10.74
CA SER A 259 1.47 -0.61 9.94
C SER A 259 1.29 -0.99 8.47
N ARG A 260 2.09 -0.38 7.59
CA ARG A 260 2.19 -0.78 6.18
C ARG A 260 2.61 -2.25 6.04
N GLY A 261 3.58 -2.69 6.85
CA GLY A 261 4.09 -4.06 6.86
C GLY A 261 3.01 -5.06 7.23
N ARG A 262 2.32 -4.84 8.35
CA ARG A 262 1.23 -5.71 8.79
C ARG A 262 0.12 -5.84 7.76
N THR A 263 -0.31 -4.73 7.16
CA THR A 263 -1.36 -4.76 6.12
C THR A 263 -0.96 -5.62 4.92
N ARG A 264 0.31 -5.56 4.49
CA ARG A 264 0.85 -6.40 3.42
C ARG A 264 0.92 -7.87 3.83
N LEU A 265 1.34 -8.18 5.05
CA LEU A 265 1.36 -9.55 5.57
C LEU A 265 -0.05 -10.15 5.64
N ILE A 266 -1.04 -9.39 6.10
CA ILE A 266 -2.45 -9.79 6.08
C ILE A 266 -2.88 -10.11 4.65
N SER A 267 -2.60 -9.21 3.71
CA SER A 267 -2.96 -9.41 2.30
C SER A 267 -2.25 -10.62 1.69
N LEU A 268 -0.96 -10.82 1.98
CA LEU A 268 -0.20 -11.99 1.53
C LEU A 268 -0.79 -13.29 2.08
N ALA A 269 -1.16 -13.33 3.36
CA ALA A 269 -1.82 -14.48 3.96
C ALA A 269 -3.16 -14.78 3.26
N GLY A 270 -3.92 -13.75 2.87
CA GLY A 270 -5.10 -13.87 2.02
C GLY A 270 -4.79 -14.53 0.68
N VAL A 271 -3.76 -14.05 -0.04
CA VAL A 271 -3.35 -14.63 -1.34
C VAL A 271 -2.92 -16.09 -1.19
N ILE A 272 -2.12 -16.42 -0.17
CA ILE A 272 -1.71 -17.80 0.14
C ILE A 272 -2.93 -18.68 0.41
N GLY A 273 -3.87 -18.19 1.20
CA GLY A 273 -5.13 -18.89 1.47
C GLY A 273 -5.94 -19.13 0.19
N GLY A 274 -6.03 -18.13 -0.70
CA GLY A 274 -6.68 -18.25 -2.00
C GLY A 274 -6.04 -19.31 -2.88
N PHE A 275 -4.71 -19.34 -2.98
CA PHE A 275 -3.98 -20.38 -3.71
C PHE A 275 -4.14 -21.77 -3.09
N ALA A 276 -4.20 -21.88 -1.77
CA ALA A 276 -4.49 -23.15 -1.10
C ALA A 276 -5.91 -23.64 -1.44
N GLY A 277 -6.88 -22.73 -1.48
CA GLY A 277 -8.24 -23.01 -1.95
C GLY A 277 -8.28 -23.48 -3.40
N LEU A 278 -7.58 -22.78 -4.30
CA LEU A 278 -7.46 -23.16 -5.71
C LEU A 278 -6.78 -24.53 -5.88
N GLY A 279 -5.67 -24.77 -5.18
CA GLY A 279 -4.97 -26.06 -5.20
C GLY A 279 -5.87 -27.20 -4.70
N THR A 280 -6.71 -26.93 -3.71
CA THR A 280 -7.71 -27.89 -3.23
C THR A 280 -8.76 -28.19 -4.31
N ALA A 281 -9.24 -27.17 -5.02
CA ALA A 281 -10.19 -27.35 -6.12
C ALA A 281 -9.60 -28.22 -7.25
N LEU A 282 -8.33 -28.00 -7.60
CA LEU A 282 -7.63 -28.77 -8.63
C LEU A 282 -7.40 -30.24 -8.22
N ILE A 283 -7.00 -30.49 -6.97
CA ILE A 283 -6.79 -31.87 -6.46
C ILE A 283 -8.12 -32.63 -6.36
N ALA A 284 -9.20 -31.93 -6.03
CA ALA A 284 -10.53 -32.52 -5.93
C ALA A 284 -11.26 -32.62 -7.27
N GLU A 285 -10.63 -32.21 -8.38
CA GLU A 285 -11.20 -32.21 -9.74
C GLU A 285 -12.58 -31.55 -9.78
N VAL A 286 -12.68 -30.35 -9.23
CA VAL A 286 -13.94 -29.60 -9.18
C VAL A 286 -14.28 -29.03 -10.56
N ASP A 287 -15.26 -29.63 -11.22
CA ASP A 287 -15.72 -29.21 -12.56
C ASP A 287 -16.72 -28.04 -12.55
N ASP A 288 -17.38 -27.82 -11.41
CA ASP A 288 -18.40 -26.78 -11.23
C ASP A 288 -17.76 -25.41 -10.98
N GLU A 289 -18.05 -24.43 -11.84
CA GLU A 289 -17.44 -23.10 -11.78
C GLU A 289 -17.69 -22.41 -10.42
N GLN A 290 -18.91 -22.49 -9.88
CA GLN A 290 -19.22 -21.90 -8.58
C GLN A 290 -18.37 -22.53 -7.48
N SER A 291 -18.20 -23.85 -7.49
CA SER A 291 -17.35 -24.56 -6.53
C SER A 291 -15.87 -24.25 -6.73
N ALA A 292 -15.42 -24.10 -7.98
CA ALA A 292 -14.06 -23.73 -8.34
C ALA A 292 -13.68 -22.32 -7.85
N ILE A 293 -14.63 -21.37 -7.82
CA ILE A 293 -14.45 -20.03 -7.24
C ILE A 293 -14.66 -20.02 -5.72
N ALA A 294 -15.60 -20.81 -5.20
CA ALA A 294 -15.91 -20.87 -3.77
C ALA A 294 -14.68 -21.24 -2.92
N LEU A 295 -13.90 -22.21 -3.38
CA LEU A 295 -12.74 -22.70 -2.64
C LEU A 295 -11.62 -21.64 -2.49
N PRO A 296 -11.13 -20.97 -3.55
CA PRO A 296 -10.25 -19.82 -3.44
C PRO A 296 -10.83 -18.67 -2.62
N LEU A 297 -12.13 -18.40 -2.71
CA LEU A 297 -12.78 -17.35 -1.92
C LEU A 297 -12.70 -17.66 -0.42
N VAL A 298 -13.14 -18.86 -0.01
CA VAL A 298 -13.09 -19.31 1.39
C VAL A 298 -11.65 -19.36 1.88
N GLY A 299 -10.73 -19.87 1.08
CA GLY A 299 -9.31 -19.88 1.38
C GLY A 299 -8.75 -18.47 1.59
N SER A 300 -9.11 -17.52 0.74
CA SER A 300 -8.68 -16.13 0.87
C SER A 300 -9.18 -15.48 2.15
N ILE A 301 -10.46 -15.69 2.50
CA ILE A 301 -11.06 -15.18 3.73
C ILE A 301 -10.36 -15.78 4.95
N ALA A 302 -10.14 -17.10 4.96
CA ALA A 302 -9.44 -17.78 6.04
C ALA A 302 -8.00 -17.27 6.18
N GLY A 303 -7.31 -17.06 5.05
CA GLY A 303 -5.96 -16.49 4.99
C GLY A 303 -5.88 -15.06 5.55
N LEU A 304 -6.84 -14.20 5.18
CA LEU A 304 -6.93 -12.83 5.72
C LEU A 304 -7.18 -12.81 7.22
N ILE A 305 -8.11 -13.66 7.70
CA ILE A 305 -8.41 -13.78 9.14
C ILE A 305 -7.17 -14.29 9.88
N ALA A 306 -6.53 -15.35 9.38
CA ALA A 306 -5.32 -15.91 9.97
C ALA A 306 -4.18 -14.88 10.00
N GLY A 307 -3.92 -14.20 8.88
CA GLY A 307 -2.94 -13.12 8.81
C GLY A 307 -3.26 -12.00 9.80
N GLY A 308 -4.52 -11.60 9.90
CA GLY A 308 -4.98 -10.56 10.84
C GLY A 308 -4.79 -10.93 12.31
N VAL A 309 -4.92 -12.22 12.66
CA VAL A 309 -4.70 -12.77 14.00
C VAL A 309 -3.21 -12.96 14.30
N LEU A 310 -2.48 -13.61 13.39
CA LEU A 310 -1.07 -13.98 13.56
C LEU A 310 -0.14 -12.76 13.58
N THR A 311 -0.52 -11.67 12.93
CA THR A 311 0.24 -10.41 12.94
C THR A 311 -0.18 -9.46 14.05
N ARG A 312 -1.03 -9.88 15.01
CA ARG A 312 -1.37 -9.05 16.18
C ARG A 312 -0.14 -8.96 17.09
N GLY A 313 0.58 -7.85 17.00
CA GLY A 313 1.77 -7.58 17.82
C GLY A 313 2.95 -7.08 17.01
N GLU A 314 2.98 -7.36 15.70
CA GLU A 314 4.02 -6.90 14.77
C GLU A 314 4.03 -5.37 14.62
N ASP A 315 2.94 -4.67 15.00
CA ASP A 315 2.90 -3.20 15.01
C ASP A 315 3.55 -2.58 16.28
N LEU A 316 3.82 -3.39 17.32
CA LEU A 316 4.43 -2.92 18.58
C LEU A 316 5.95 -2.88 18.51
N GLU A 317 6.55 -3.74 17.70
CA GLU A 317 7.93 -3.59 17.25
C GLU A 317 7.93 -2.61 16.09
N ALA A 318 7.82 -1.32 16.41
CA ALA A 318 7.84 -0.23 15.45
C ALA A 318 8.93 -0.49 14.41
N ASP A 319 8.50 -0.73 13.17
CA ASP A 319 9.35 -1.06 12.04
C ASP A 319 10.47 0.01 11.96
N PRO A 320 11.74 -0.30 12.26
CA PRO A 320 12.84 0.67 12.16
C PRO A 320 13.00 1.21 10.72
N TYR A 321 12.28 0.59 9.79
CA TYR A 321 12.17 0.95 8.39
C TYR A 321 11.16 2.11 8.15
N GLU A 322 10.17 2.35 9.04
CA GLU A 322 9.33 3.56 8.99
C GLU A 322 10.01 4.79 9.64
N THR A 323 10.94 4.58 10.58
CA THR A 323 11.73 5.65 11.22
C THR A 323 12.99 6.05 10.43
N GLY A 324 13.11 5.63 9.17
CA GLY A 324 14.21 6.08 8.31
C GLY A 324 15.59 5.64 8.80
N ALA A 325 15.71 4.54 9.54
CA ALA A 325 17.01 3.95 9.84
C ALA A 325 17.59 3.21 8.61
N SER A 326 17.63 3.86 7.44
CA SER A 326 18.45 3.45 6.31
C SER A 326 19.94 3.77 6.57
N GLY A 327 20.42 3.40 7.76
CA GLY A 327 21.81 3.49 8.15
C GLY A 327 22.59 2.31 7.61
N LEU A 328 22.92 2.32 6.32
CA LEU A 328 24.03 1.54 5.69
C LEU A 328 24.04 0.01 5.89
N GLY A 329 22.96 -0.58 6.40
CA GLY A 329 22.82 -2.01 6.69
C GLY A 329 21.59 -2.68 6.06
N GLN A 330 20.65 -1.88 5.56
CA GLN A 330 19.41 -2.38 4.97
C GLN A 330 19.68 -2.93 3.57
N GLY A 331 19.37 -4.20 3.40
CA GLY A 331 19.71 -4.99 2.21
C GLY A 331 20.55 -6.23 2.53
N ALA A 332 20.89 -6.49 3.80
CA ALA A 332 21.47 -7.77 4.22
C ALA A 332 20.39 -8.81 4.53
N LEU A 333 20.55 -10.03 4.03
CA LEU A 333 19.64 -11.14 4.36
C LEU A 333 19.54 -11.34 5.88
N VAL A 334 20.67 -11.24 6.58
CA VAL A 334 20.78 -11.34 8.03
C VAL A 334 21.38 -10.05 8.57
N ASN A 335 20.65 -9.40 9.47
CA ASN A 335 21.12 -8.26 10.25
C ASN A 335 21.30 -8.68 11.71
N TRP A 336 22.44 -8.33 12.30
CA TRP A 336 22.70 -8.45 13.72
C TRP A 336 22.98 -7.05 14.28
N SER A 337 22.14 -6.57 15.19
CA SER A 337 22.30 -5.25 15.80
C SER A 337 21.77 -5.26 17.24
N GLY A 338 22.57 -4.77 18.19
CA GLY A 338 22.14 -4.62 19.59
C GLY A 338 21.78 -5.95 20.29
N GLY A 339 22.34 -7.08 19.84
CA GLY A 339 22.03 -8.41 20.38
C GLY A 339 20.78 -9.08 19.79
N ALA A 340 20.09 -8.41 18.86
CA ALA A 340 18.97 -8.99 18.12
C ALA A 340 19.41 -9.41 16.71
N LEU A 341 18.87 -10.55 16.25
CA LEU A 341 19.00 -11.04 14.88
C LEU A 341 17.69 -10.71 14.13
N SER A 342 17.78 -10.01 13.00
CA SER A 342 16.65 -9.78 12.11
C SER A 342 16.95 -10.31 10.71
N LEU A 343 15.93 -10.88 10.06
CA LEU A 343 15.99 -11.30 8.67
C LEU A 343 15.37 -10.20 7.80
N SER A 344 16.03 -9.83 6.71
CA SER A 344 15.48 -8.87 5.75
C SER A 344 15.66 -9.35 4.32
N THR A 345 14.87 -8.84 3.37
CA THR A 345 15.09 -9.16 1.96
C THR A 345 16.33 -8.43 1.45
N PRO A 346 17.33 -9.13 0.91
CA PRO A 346 18.51 -8.47 0.42
C PRO A 346 18.18 -7.66 -0.82
N LEU A 347 18.50 -6.36 -0.79
CA LEU A 347 18.26 -5.46 -1.90
C LEU A 347 19.57 -5.28 -2.67
N PRO A 348 19.64 -5.67 -3.95
CA PRO A 348 20.82 -5.45 -4.77
C PRO A 348 21.05 -3.94 -4.91
N THR A 349 22.22 -3.46 -4.50
CA THR A 349 22.61 -2.06 -4.63
C THR A 349 23.65 -1.94 -5.73
N PRO A 350 23.44 -1.08 -6.74
CA PRO A 350 24.48 -0.82 -7.73
C PRO A 350 25.65 -0.16 -7.01
N THR A 351 26.83 -0.76 -7.12
CA THR A 351 28.08 -0.22 -6.59
C THR A 351 29.10 -0.11 -7.70
N TRP A 352 30.00 0.85 -7.58
CA TRP A 352 31.24 0.81 -8.35
C TRP A 352 32.15 -0.23 -7.73
N ASP A 353 32.59 -1.20 -8.54
CA ASP A 353 33.53 -2.20 -8.07
C ASP A 353 34.92 -1.57 -7.92
N LEU A 354 35.23 -1.17 -6.68
CA LEU A 354 36.54 -0.64 -6.33
C LEU A 354 37.60 -1.77 -6.22
N ALA A 355 37.20 -3.03 -6.07
CA ALA A 355 38.13 -4.16 -6.05
C ALA A 355 38.60 -4.51 -7.48
N ALA A 356 37.73 -4.39 -8.48
CA ALA A 356 38.09 -4.57 -9.89
C ALA A 356 39.11 -3.51 -10.40
N ARG A 357 39.24 -2.35 -9.71
CA ARG A 357 40.33 -1.39 -9.99
C ARG A 357 41.73 -1.99 -9.82
N ALA A 358 41.91 -2.98 -8.94
CA ALA A 358 43.21 -3.67 -8.78
C ALA A 358 43.61 -4.47 -10.04
N HIS A 359 42.67 -4.78 -10.91
CA HIS A 359 42.87 -5.49 -12.18
C HIS A 359 42.65 -4.60 -13.41
N GLY A 360 42.59 -3.27 -13.24
CA GLY A 360 42.42 -2.33 -14.35
C GLY A 360 41.03 -2.34 -15.00
N GLN A 361 40.04 -2.98 -14.37
CA GLN A 361 38.65 -3.00 -14.86
C GLN A 361 37.79 -2.21 -13.88
N SER A 362 37.28 -1.05 -14.29
CA SER A 362 36.21 -0.38 -13.53
C SER A 362 34.88 -0.67 -14.20
N GLY A 363 33.99 -1.35 -13.49
CA GLY A 363 32.65 -1.70 -13.97
C GLY A 363 31.57 -1.39 -12.94
N LEU A 364 30.34 -1.21 -13.43
CA LEU A 364 29.14 -1.22 -12.60
C LEU A 364 28.93 -2.66 -12.09
N ALA A 365 28.87 -2.83 -10.78
CA ALA A 365 28.60 -4.12 -10.15
C ALA A 365 27.35 -4.04 -9.27
N TRP A 366 26.79 -5.19 -8.93
CA TRP A 366 25.68 -5.30 -7.99
C TRP A 366 26.19 -5.88 -6.68
N LYS A 367 26.06 -5.12 -5.59
CA LYS A 367 26.34 -5.61 -4.24
C LYS A 367 25.04 -6.15 -3.65
N ILE A 368 25.03 -7.43 -3.30
CA ILE A 368 23.96 -8.08 -2.54
C ILE A 368 24.52 -8.28 -1.12
N PRO A 369 24.17 -7.42 -0.16
CA PRO A 369 24.57 -7.66 1.22
C PRO A 369 23.90 -8.96 1.71
N LEU A 370 24.67 -9.86 2.30
CA LEU A 370 24.13 -11.10 2.87
C LEU A 370 24.11 -11.03 4.40
N LEU A 371 25.15 -10.45 4.97
CA LEU A 371 25.30 -10.30 6.42
C LEU A 371 25.69 -8.85 6.72
N ASN A 372 25.03 -8.27 7.71
CA ASN A 372 25.44 -7.02 8.30
C ASN A 372 25.40 -7.15 9.82
N ALA A 373 26.54 -6.99 10.46
CA ALA A 373 26.69 -7.08 11.90
C ALA A 373 27.22 -5.74 12.43
N ARG A 374 26.47 -5.11 13.33
CA ARG A 374 26.92 -3.98 14.14
C ARG A 374 27.11 -4.47 15.58
N PHE A 375 28.35 -4.41 16.03
CA PHE A 375 28.77 -4.74 17.39
C PHE A 375 28.70 -3.50 18.29
#